data_AF-A0AAN8ECY9-F1
#
_entry.id   AF-A0AAN8ECY9-F1
#
_cell.length_a   1.000
_cell.length_b   1.000
_cell.length_c   1.000
_cell.angle_alpha   90.00
_cell.angle_beta   90.00
_cell.angle_gamma   90.00
#
_symmetry.space_group_name_H-M   'P 1'
#
loop_
_entity.id
_entity.type
_entity.pdbx_description
1 polymer ?
#
loop_
_entity_poly.entity_id
_entity_poly.type
_entity_poly.pdbx_seq_one_letter_code
_entity_poly.pdbx_strand_id
1 'polypeptide(L)'
;MSTPTDQFAQLTLESPLRSSDTEMAPAEEIRARALHLQDILSSFEETELPSEYQANIFNNIDQHMEEPAGLGSNHTIQGNLGGTLLQLGAYDDEAWAWMSTKLQSSDLRAQLYNEKVRRRFNSCFDAYDSLIDNRPTAATVKESLQPIISDFVKLSDGLSKDVIRRLSMDGQPPLFETQTLTGLLSALRKVCQSSEAIAPPVAESSRRSTRRTAPANSDNLSLFGILIRQADKDSPFLLEALEQFSGPSIKQCLEPLNALAALLKSSKAPEFYIARFEALKDKASDDVQPTASGTGGRGRGREADPKPGQKRPGQAAETAPKRGKRVGGR
;
A
#
# COMPACT_ATOMS: atom_id res chain seq x y z
N MET A 1 -17.64 25.70 47.85
CA MET A 1 -18.36 25.76 46.56
C MET A 1 -17.37 26.26 45.54
N SER A 2 -16.80 25.38 44.73
CA SER A 2 -15.79 25.75 43.72
C SER A 2 -16.47 26.44 42.55
N THR A 3 -15.93 27.57 42.12
CA THR A 3 -16.42 28.32 40.97
C THR A 3 -16.06 27.62 39.66
N PRO A 4 -16.89 27.71 38.60
CA PRO A 4 -16.64 27.06 37.31
C PRO A 4 -15.29 27.40 36.68
N THR A 5 -14.69 28.53 37.05
CA THR A 5 -13.38 28.99 36.57
C THR A 5 -12.22 28.11 37.04
N ASP A 6 -12.32 27.45 38.19
CA ASP A 6 -11.24 26.60 38.73
C ASP A 6 -11.14 25.24 38.01
N GLN A 7 -12.23 24.78 37.37
CA GLN A 7 -12.24 23.52 36.63
C GLN A 7 -11.57 23.62 35.26
N PHE A 8 -11.56 24.82 34.66
CA PHE A 8 -10.85 25.06 33.39
C PHE A 8 -9.36 25.38 33.59
N ALA A 9 -8.97 25.86 34.77
CA ALA A 9 -7.56 26.07 35.10
C ALA A 9 -6.76 24.75 35.22
N GLN A 10 -7.43 23.60 35.40
CA GLN A 10 -6.76 22.29 35.40
C GLN A 10 -6.58 21.69 33.99
N LEU A 11 -7.11 22.35 32.96
CA LEU A 11 -6.85 22.01 31.55
C LEU A 11 -5.69 22.82 30.95
N THR A 12 -4.97 23.60 31.76
CA THR A 12 -3.64 24.05 31.34
C THR A 12 -2.77 22.81 31.19
N LEU A 13 -2.56 22.41 29.94
CA LEU A 13 -1.41 21.64 29.50
C LEU A 13 -0.18 22.37 30.05
N GLU A 14 0.24 22.01 31.26
CA GLU A 14 1.59 22.27 31.74
C GLU A 14 2.50 21.40 30.88
N SER A 15 2.71 21.81 29.64
CA SER A 15 3.82 21.33 28.84
C SER A 15 5.06 21.95 29.48
N PRO A 16 5.90 21.16 30.17
CA PRO A 16 7.18 21.69 30.62
C PRO A 16 7.88 22.20 29.37
N LEU A 17 8.21 23.49 29.35
CA LEU A 17 9.09 24.10 28.35
C LEU A 17 10.42 23.35 28.42
N ARG A 18 10.51 22.26 27.66
CA ARG A 18 11.71 21.44 27.53
C ARG A 18 12.63 22.14 26.56
N SER A 19 13.54 22.91 27.13
CA SER A 19 14.86 23.14 26.57
C SER A 19 15.65 21.83 26.63
N SER A 20 15.34 20.90 25.73
CA SER A 20 16.24 19.83 25.35
C SER A 20 16.76 20.17 23.96
N ASP A 21 18.09 20.21 23.84
CA ASP A 21 18.80 20.08 22.57
C ASP A 21 18.33 18.76 21.94
N THR A 22 17.21 18.86 21.21
CA THR A 22 16.58 17.73 20.56
C THR A 22 17.39 17.54 19.30
N GLU A 23 18.42 16.72 19.43
CA GLU A 23 19.20 16.25 18.31
C GLU A 23 18.20 15.72 17.27
N MET A 24 18.03 16.47 16.18
CA MET A 24 17.03 16.16 15.19
C MET A 24 17.27 14.75 14.67
N ALA A 25 16.21 13.96 14.58
CA ALA A 25 16.27 12.65 13.96
C ALA A 25 16.91 12.77 12.56
N PRO A 26 17.71 11.79 12.12
CA PRO A 26 18.26 11.78 10.77
C PRO A 26 17.16 11.98 9.73
N ALA A 27 17.46 12.66 8.61
CA ALA A 27 16.47 12.96 7.57
C ALA A 27 15.70 11.72 7.08
N GLU A 28 16.39 10.58 6.98
CA GLU A 28 15.78 9.29 6.61
C GLU A 28 14.73 8.84 7.63
N GLU A 29 14.97 9.06 8.93
CA GLU A 29 14.03 8.71 9.99
C GLU A 29 12.80 9.63 9.95
N ILE A 30 12.99 10.94 9.79
CA ILE A 30 11.88 11.90 9.67
C ILE A 30 10.98 11.53 8.48
N ARG A 31 11.60 11.22 7.34
CA ARG A 31 10.87 10.80 6.14
C ARG A 31 10.12 9.48 6.36
N ALA A 32 10.73 8.51 7.06
CA ALA A 32 10.08 7.26 7.42
C ALA A 32 8.90 7.46 8.39
N ARG A 33 9.04 8.34 9.39
CA ARG A 33 7.96 8.72 10.31
C ARG A 33 6.83 9.42 9.57
N ALA A 34 7.13 10.39 8.72
CA ALA A 34 6.15 11.08 7.89
C ALA A 34 5.39 10.09 7.00
N LEU A 35 6.08 9.11 6.43
CA LEU A 35 5.46 8.06 5.63
C LEU A 35 4.44 7.25 6.45
N HIS A 36 4.83 6.86 7.65
CA HIS A 36 3.98 6.10 8.55
C HIS A 36 2.79 6.93 9.04
N LEU A 37 3.00 8.20 9.35
CA LEU A 37 1.93 9.12 9.74
C LEU A 37 0.99 9.40 8.58
N GLN A 38 1.48 9.50 7.36
CA GLN A 38 0.63 9.63 6.17
C GLN A 38 -0.30 8.42 6.03
N ASP A 39 0.21 7.20 6.28
CA ASP A 39 -0.62 5.98 6.34
C ASP A 39 -1.66 6.05 7.49
N ILE A 40 -1.26 6.46 8.71
CA ILE A 40 -2.21 6.63 9.82
C ILE A 40 -3.28 7.67 9.49
N LEU A 41 -2.88 8.87 9.09
CA LEU A 41 -3.79 10.00 8.92
C LEU A 41 -4.71 9.78 7.71
N SER A 42 -4.19 9.23 6.61
CA SER A 42 -5.02 8.88 5.44
C SER A 42 -6.07 7.82 5.76
N SER A 43 -5.89 6.98 6.78
CA SER A 43 -6.91 5.99 7.16
C SER A 43 -8.22 6.61 7.67
N PHE A 44 -8.18 7.86 8.13
CA PHE A 44 -9.38 8.62 8.53
C PHE A 44 -10.10 9.24 7.34
N GLU A 45 -9.44 9.35 6.18
CA GLU A 45 -10.04 9.81 4.94
C GLU A 45 -10.65 8.64 4.17
N GLU A 46 -11.85 8.83 3.63
CA GLU A 46 -12.58 7.75 2.95
C GLU A 46 -12.06 7.49 1.53
N THR A 47 -11.59 8.53 0.86
CA THR A 47 -11.36 8.55 -0.59
C THR A 47 -9.89 8.62 -0.98
N GLU A 48 -9.09 9.44 -0.29
CA GLU A 48 -7.70 9.71 -0.69
C GLU A 48 -6.77 8.55 -0.34
N LEU A 49 -6.01 8.09 -1.32
CA LEU A 49 -4.94 7.14 -1.03
C LEU A 49 -3.83 7.80 -0.20
N PRO A 50 -3.04 7.03 0.57
CA PRO A 50 -1.93 7.56 1.34
C PRO A 50 -0.95 8.38 0.49
N SER A 51 -0.60 7.91 -0.72
CA SER A 51 0.27 8.65 -1.64
C SER A 51 -0.29 10.02 -2.04
N GLU A 52 -1.61 10.18 -2.02
CA GLU A 52 -2.32 11.41 -2.38
C GLU A 52 -2.52 12.32 -1.15
N TYR A 53 -2.73 11.73 0.02
CA TYR A 53 -3.04 12.44 1.26
C TYR A 53 -1.90 13.37 1.68
N GLN A 54 -2.16 14.68 1.63
CA GLN A 54 -1.17 15.71 1.99
C GLN A 54 0.17 15.57 1.25
N ALA A 55 0.15 15.09 0.00
CA ALA A 55 1.36 14.78 -0.78
C ALA A 55 2.34 15.96 -0.88
N ASN A 56 1.83 17.19 -1.00
CA ASN A 56 2.65 18.40 -1.06
C ASN A 56 3.47 18.62 0.23
N ILE A 57 2.88 18.32 1.38
CA ILE A 57 3.54 18.48 2.69
C ILE A 57 4.58 17.38 2.87
N PHE A 58 4.21 16.13 2.55
CA PHE A 58 5.14 15.01 2.58
C PHE A 58 6.36 15.25 1.66
N ASN A 59 6.16 15.75 0.45
CA ASN A 59 7.25 16.01 -0.50
C ASN A 59 8.20 17.12 -0.04
N ASN A 60 7.70 18.07 0.76
CA ASN A 60 8.48 19.16 1.31
C ASN A 60 8.96 18.89 2.74
N ILE A 61 8.78 17.66 3.26
CA ILE A 61 9.12 17.36 4.65
C ILE A 61 10.61 17.64 4.90
N ASP A 62 11.51 17.30 3.97
CA ASP A 62 12.94 17.50 4.15
C ASP A 62 13.35 19.00 4.13
N GLN A 63 12.58 19.86 3.44
CA GLN A 63 12.90 21.30 3.32
C GLN A 63 12.77 22.01 4.68
N HIS A 64 11.91 21.51 5.56
CA HIS A 64 11.74 22.07 6.90
C HIS A 64 12.87 21.67 7.87
N MET A 65 13.82 20.83 7.45
CA MET A 65 15.03 20.53 8.25
C MET A 65 16.11 21.61 8.14
N GLU A 66 16.13 22.39 7.05
CA GLU A 66 17.19 23.38 6.79
C GLU A 66 16.95 24.72 7.48
N GLU A 67 15.75 24.97 8.00
CA GLU A 67 15.48 26.16 8.80
C GLU A 67 16.09 25.99 10.20
N PRO A 68 17.05 26.84 10.61
CA PRO A 68 17.71 26.69 11.89
C PRO A 68 16.69 26.74 13.03
N ALA A 69 16.84 25.81 13.98
CA ALA A 69 15.99 25.47 15.12
C ALA A 69 15.67 26.61 16.14
N GLY A 70 15.68 27.87 15.71
CA GLY A 70 15.47 29.06 16.53
C GLY A 70 14.03 29.55 16.65
N LEU A 71 13.04 28.92 16.02
CA LEU A 71 11.62 29.25 16.20
C LEU A 71 10.80 27.99 16.42
N GLY A 72 10.72 27.56 17.68
CA GLY A 72 9.93 26.41 18.16
C GLY A 72 8.40 26.58 18.05
N SER A 73 7.88 27.04 16.91
CA SER A 73 6.45 27.22 16.66
C SER A 73 6.00 26.94 15.22
N ASN A 74 6.91 26.64 14.28
CA ASN A 74 6.57 26.63 12.85
C ASN A 74 6.14 25.27 12.28
N HIS A 75 5.95 24.24 13.12
CA HIS A 75 5.41 22.94 12.67
C HIS A 75 3.88 22.93 12.52
N THR A 76 3.25 24.10 12.62
CA THR A 76 1.81 24.26 12.42
C THR A 76 1.54 24.88 11.06
N ILE A 77 0.63 24.27 10.31
CA ILE A 77 0.18 24.74 9.00
C ILE A 77 -1.21 25.30 9.18
N GLN A 78 -1.31 26.63 9.08
CA GLN A 78 -2.57 27.34 9.34
C GLN A 78 -3.69 26.81 8.42
N GLY A 79 -4.81 26.41 9.03
CA GLY A 79 -5.97 25.89 8.31
C GLY A 79 -5.83 24.45 7.81
N ASN A 80 -4.72 23.77 8.09
CA ASN A 80 -4.51 22.38 7.68
C ASN A 80 -4.08 21.52 8.87
N LEU A 81 -5.06 20.98 9.59
CA LEU A 81 -4.84 20.13 10.75
C LEU A 81 -4.09 18.84 10.38
N GLY A 82 -4.50 18.17 9.29
CA GLY A 82 -3.86 16.94 8.84
C GLY A 82 -2.37 17.15 8.50
N GLY A 83 -2.07 18.24 7.81
CA GLY A 83 -0.70 18.67 7.52
C GLY A 83 0.11 19.00 8.77
N THR A 84 -0.50 19.71 9.72
CA THR A 84 0.12 20.02 11.01
C THR A 84 0.46 18.75 11.79
N LEU A 85 -0.45 17.77 11.85
CA LEU A 85 -0.21 16.51 12.54
C LEU A 85 0.90 15.69 11.85
N LEU A 86 0.92 15.69 10.51
CA LEU A 86 1.96 15.03 9.73
C LEU A 86 3.34 15.62 10.02
N GLN A 87 3.46 16.95 10.03
CA GLN A 87 4.72 17.64 10.33
C GLN A 87 5.11 17.45 11.80
N LEU A 88 4.19 17.72 12.72
CA LEU A 88 4.46 17.59 14.15
C LEU A 88 4.93 16.17 14.51
N GLY A 89 4.22 15.13 14.08
CA GLY A 89 4.62 13.76 14.40
C GLY A 89 5.88 13.30 13.67
N ALA A 90 6.29 13.94 12.57
CA ALA A 90 7.54 13.58 11.89
C ALA A 90 8.76 14.12 12.67
N TYR A 91 8.64 15.31 13.25
CA TYR A 91 9.72 16.04 13.92
C TYR A 91 9.76 15.86 15.45
N ASP A 92 8.62 15.67 16.10
CA ASP A 92 8.52 15.56 17.55
C ASP A 92 8.35 14.09 17.99
N ASP A 93 9.29 13.62 18.82
CA ASP A 93 9.33 12.22 19.29
C ASP A 93 8.11 11.84 20.13
N GLU A 94 7.59 12.76 20.94
CA GLU A 94 6.44 12.48 21.82
C GLU A 94 5.15 12.38 21.00
N ALA A 95 4.97 13.30 20.05
CA ALA A 95 3.90 13.28 19.07
C ALA A 95 3.97 12.02 18.21
N TRP A 96 5.15 11.64 17.71
CA TRP A 96 5.37 10.39 16.99
C TRP A 96 4.92 9.18 17.81
N ALA A 97 5.45 9.04 19.04
CA ALA A 97 5.15 7.90 19.91
C ALA A 97 3.66 7.83 20.26
N TRP A 98 3.04 8.97 20.53
CA TRP A 98 1.60 9.05 20.79
C TRP A 98 0.79 8.66 19.56
N MET A 99 1.05 9.25 18.39
CA MET A 99 0.28 9.01 17.17
C MET A 99 0.39 7.56 16.71
N SER A 100 1.61 7.02 16.64
CA SER A 100 1.87 5.64 16.22
C SER A 100 1.24 4.60 17.15
N THR A 101 1.11 4.90 18.45
CA THR A 101 0.56 3.96 19.43
C THR A 101 -0.95 4.10 19.61
N LYS A 102 -1.50 5.32 19.48
CA LYS A 102 -2.87 5.63 19.93
C LYS A 102 -3.89 5.79 18.82
N LEU A 103 -3.48 6.19 17.61
CA LEU A 103 -4.46 6.55 16.58
C LEU A 103 -5.11 5.33 15.93
N GLN A 104 -4.33 4.44 15.31
CA GLN A 104 -4.86 3.23 14.69
C GLN A 104 -3.85 2.08 14.71
N SER A 105 -4.36 0.84 14.82
CA SER A 105 -3.53 -0.36 14.67
C SER A 105 -3.20 -0.62 13.21
N SER A 106 -2.08 -1.31 12.97
CA SER A 106 -1.65 -1.66 11.61
C SER A 106 -2.69 -2.50 10.87
N ASP A 107 -3.33 -3.46 11.57
CA ASP A 107 -4.35 -4.33 10.99
C ASP A 107 -5.59 -3.55 10.52
N LEU A 108 -6.05 -2.58 11.32
CA LEU A 108 -7.19 -1.75 10.96
C LEU A 108 -6.86 -0.85 9.76
N ARG A 109 -5.68 -0.23 9.73
CA ARG A 109 -5.23 0.58 8.59
C ARG A 109 -5.17 -0.24 7.30
N ALA A 110 -4.64 -1.46 7.37
CA ALA A 110 -4.61 -2.37 6.22
C ALA A 110 -6.02 -2.67 5.71
N GLN A 111 -6.98 -2.94 6.60
CA GLN A 111 -8.38 -3.16 6.21
C GLN A 111 -8.99 -1.93 5.54
N LEU A 112 -8.88 -0.75 6.17
CA LEU A 112 -9.42 0.51 5.65
C LEU A 112 -8.80 0.90 4.30
N TYR A 113 -7.50 0.67 4.13
CA TYR A 113 -6.81 0.86 2.85
C TYR A 113 -7.41 -0.03 1.76
N ASN A 114 -7.64 -1.31 2.06
CA ASN A 114 -8.24 -2.24 1.10
C ASN A 114 -9.67 -1.87 0.74
N GLU A 115 -10.48 -1.46 1.71
CA GLU A 115 -11.82 -0.96 1.48
C GLU A 115 -11.80 0.28 0.57
N LYS A 116 -10.87 1.20 0.81
CA LYS A 116 -10.67 2.39 -0.01
C LYS A 116 -10.29 2.06 -1.45
N VAL A 117 -9.31 1.19 -1.67
CA VAL A 117 -8.92 0.72 -3.01
C VAL A 117 -10.12 0.10 -3.74
N ARG A 118 -10.87 -0.78 -3.06
CA ARG A 118 -12.06 -1.42 -3.62
C ARG A 118 -13.15 -0.39 -3.96
N ARG A 119 -13.41 0.58 -3.07
CA ARG A 119 -14.39 1.65 -3.28
C ARG A 119 -14.06 2.45 -4.53
N ARG A 120 -12.80 2.86 -4.70
CA ARG A 120 -12.38 3.65 -5.87
C ARG A 120 -12.47 2.88 -7.18
N PHE A 121 -12.03 1.62 -7.21
CA PHE A 121 -12.20 0.79 -8.41
C PHE A 121 -13.67 0.57 -8.72
N ASN A 122 -14.50 0.26 -7.72
CA ASN A 122 -15.95 0.11 -7.92
C ASN A 122 -16.57 1.39 -8.46
N SER A 123 -16.21 2.57 -7.95
CA SER A 123 -16.69 3.85 -8.50
C SER A 123 -16.33 4.02 -9.99
N CYS A 124 -15.14 3.56 -10.41
CA CYS A 124 -14.75 3.59 -11.82
C CYS A 124 -15.55 2.59 -12.67
N PHE A 125 -15.80 1.39 -12.13
CA PHE A 125 -16.66 0.40 -12.78
C PHE A 125 -18.11 0.86 -12.87
N ASP A 126 -18.67 1.43 -11.80
CA ASP A 126 -20.05 1.93 -11.75
C ASP A 126 -20.24 3.06 -12.77
N ALA A 127 -19.24 3.94 -12.94
CA ALA A 127 -19.25 4.98 -13.97
C ALA A 127 -19.22 4.38 -15.39
N TYR A 128 -18.46 3.31 -15.60
CA TYR A 128 -18.41 2.58 -16.87
C TYR A 128 -19.72 1.84 -17.17
N ASP A 129 -20.26 1.13 -16.20
CA ASP A 129 -21.51 0.36 -16.33
C ASP A 129 -22.68 1.32 -16.57
N SER A 130 -22.72 2.46 -15.87
CA SER A 130 -23.68 3.53 -16.13
C SER A 130 -23.57 4.07 -17.57
N LEU A 131 -22.37 4.12 -18.14
CA LEU A 131 -22.18 4.53 -19.53
C LEU A 131 -22.75 3.50 -20.51
N ILE A 132 -22.62 2.20 -20.21
CA ILE A 132 -23.19 1.11 -21.02
C ILE A 132 -24.72 1.13 -20.98
N ASP A 133 -25.29 1.21 -19.77
CA ASP A 133 -26.73 1.09 -19.55
C ASP A 133 -27.54 2.20 -20.24
N ASN A 134 -26.96 3.41 -20.32
CA ASN A 134 -27.59 4.56 -20.95
C ASN A 134 -27.57 4.53 -22.50
N ARG A 135 -26.92 3.53 -23.11
CA ARG A 135 -26.76 3.35 -24.58
C ARG A 135 -26.49 4.67 -25.34
N PRO A 136 -25.49 5.47 -24.93
CA PRO A 136 -25.29 6.80 -25.47
C PRO A 136 -24.78 6.77 -26.92
N THR A 137 -24.85 7.91 -27.59
CA THR A 137 -24.32 8.05 -28.96
C THR A 137 -22.81 7.83 -28.99
N ALA A 138 -22.24 7.44 -30.14
CA ALA A 138 -20.81 7.18 -30.26
C ALA A 138 -19.93 8.39 -29.87
N ALA A 139 -20.38 9.62 -30.11
CA ALA A 139 -19.68 10.84 -29.69
C ALA A 139 -19.64 10.96 -28.16
N THR A 140 -20.80 10.77 -27.51
CA THR A 140 -20.95 10.80 -26.05
C THR A 140 -20.16 9.68 -25.37
N VAL A 141 -20.11 8.48 -25.96
CA VAL A 141 -19.25 7.38 -25.47
C VAL A 141 -17.80 7.83 -25.43
N LYS A 142 -17.29 8.41 -26.52
CA LYS A 142 -15.88 8.82 -26.58
C LYS A 142 -15.56 9.91 -25.56
N GLU A 143 -16.43 10.91 -25.41
CA GLU A 143 -16.25 12.01 -24.45
C GLU A 143 -16.31 11.53 -22.99
N SER A 144 -17.20 10.58 -22.68
CA SER A 144 -17.41 10.09 -21.32
C SER A 144 -16.49 8.93 -20.93
N LEU A 145 -16.00 8.16 -21.88
CA LEU A 145 -15.11 7.03 -21.62
C LEU A 145 -13.68 7.50 -21.26
N GLN A 146 -13.20 8.57 -21.88
CA GLN A 146 -11.87 9.13 -21.60
C GLN A 146 -11.63 9.49 -20.13
N PRO A 147 -12.51 10.21 -19.41
CA PRO A 147 -12.32 10.49 -18.00
C PRO A 147 -12.32 9.21 -17.15
N ILE A 148 -13.21 8.25 -17.45
CA ILE A 148 -13.25 6.96 -16.73
C ILE A 148 -11.93 6.20 -16.88
N ILE A 149 -11.39 6.12 -18.10
CA ILE A 149 -10.09 5.50 -18.36
C ILE A 149 -8.98 6.26 -17.64
N SER A 150 -9.00 7.60 -17.67
CA SER A 150 -8.03 8.43 -16.96
C SER A 150 -8.03 8.13 -15.45
N ASP A 151 -9.21 7.93 -14.86
CA ASP A 151 -9.36 7.61 -13.45
C ASP A 151 -8.82 6.21 -13.12
N PHE A 152 -9.09 5.20 -13.97
CA PHE A 152 -8.46 3.87 -13.83
C PHE A 152 -6.93 3.94 -13.88
N VAL A 153 -6.37 4.70 -14.82
CA VAL A 153 -4.91 4.85 -14.98
C VAL A 153 -4.30 5.57 -13.78
N LYS A 154 -4.88 6.70 -13.35
CA LYS A 154 -4.41 7.43 -12.17
C LYS A 154 -4.48 6.58 -10.92
N LEU A 155 -5.58 5.84 -10.73
CA LEU A 155 -5.74 4.94 -9.60
C LEU A 155 -4.71 3.81 -9.62
N SER A 156 -4.45 3.22 -10.79
CA SER A 156 -3.42 2.18 -10.96
C SER A 156 -2.03 2.71 -10.63
N ASP A 157 -1.67 3.88 -11.15
CA ASP A 157 -0.35 4.50 -10.91
C ASP A 157 -0.16 4.88 -9.43
N GLY A 158 -1.16 5.51 -8.82
CA GLY A 158 -1.14 5.84 -7.39
C GLY A 158 -1.00 4.58 -6.52
N LEU A 159 -1.72 3.51 -6.87
CA LEU A 159 -1.67 2.24 -6.17
C LEU A 159 -0.32 1.53 -6.32
N SER A 160 0.27 1.52 -7.53
CA SER A 160 1.64 1.01 -7.73
C SER A 160 2.63 1.71 -6.82
N LYS A 161 2.59 3.06 -6.79
CA LYS A 161 3.46 3.87 -5.93
C LYS A 161 3.26 3.58 -4.46
N ASP A 162 2.01 3.44 -4.01
CA ASP A 162 1.70 3.11 -2.62
C ASP A 162 2.13 1.71 -2.21
N VAL A 163 1.95 0.71 -3.08
CA VAL A 163 2.40 -0.66 -2.82
C VAL A 163 3.93 -0.69 -2.71
N ILE A 164 4.65 -0.10 -3.67
CA ILE A 164 6.13 0.00 -3.63
C ILE A 164 6.57 0.63 -2.32
N ARG A 165 5.97 1.78 -2.00
CA ARG A 165 6.30 2.57 -0.81
C ARG A 165 6.07 1.79 0.49
N ARG A 166 4.94 1.11 0.64
CA ARG A 166 4.59 0.38 1.85
C ARG A 166 5.38 -0.91 2.01
N LEU A 167 5.64 -1.63 0.92
CA LEU A 167 6.49 -2.83 0.96
C LEU A 167 7.95 -2.49 1.27
N SER A 168 8.39 -1.27 0.97
CA SER A 168 9.72 -0.78 1.37
C SER A 168 9.80 -0.38 2.85
N MET A 169 8.68 -0.36 3.59
CA MET A 169 8.68 -0.07 5.03
C MET A 169 8.87 -1.35 5.83
N ASP A 170 9.96 -1.43 6.59
CA ASP A 170 10.18 -2.53 7.53
C ASP A 170 9.03 -2.62 8.54
N GLY A 171 8.50 -3.83 8.75
CA GLY A 171 7.52 -4.12 9.80
C GLY A 171 6.04 -4.04 9.41
N GLN A 172 5.70 -3.96 8.12
CA GLN A 172 4.30 -4.07 7.70
C GLN A 172 3.75 -5.50 7.88
N PRO A 173 2.49 -5.67 8.30
CA PRO A 173 1.92 -6.98 8.57
C PRO A 173 1.65 -7.73 7.24
N PRO A 174 1.82 -9.07 7.21
CA PRO A 174 1.53 -9.89 6.02
C PRO A 174 0.07 -9.80 5.55
N LEU A 175 -0.85 -9.41 6.45
CA LEU A 175 -2.26 -9.18 6.14
C LEU A 175 -2.46 -8.06 5.10
N PHE A 176 -1.60 -7.03 5.11
CA PHE A 176 -1.65 -5.95 4.12
C PHE A 176 -1.39 -6.48 2.71
N GLU A 177 -0.38 -7.35 2.56
CA GLU A 177 0.01 -7.91 1.27
C GLU A 177 -1.11 -8.74 0.64
N THR A 178 -1.64 -9.72 1.39
CA THR A 178 -2.65 -10.65 0.87
C THR A 178 -3.94 -9.93 0.49
N GLN A 179 -4.41 -8.99 1.32
CA GLN A 179 -5.66 -8.26 1.05
C GLN A 179 -5.52 -7.32 -0.15
N THR A 180 -4.40 -6.58 -0.23
CA THR A 180 -4.14 -5.65 -1.34
C THR A 180 -4.00 -6.39 -2.65
N LEU A 181 -3.25 -7.50 -2.63
CA LEU A 181 -3.12 -8.39 -3.78
C LEU A 181 -4.49 -8.93 -4.23
N THR A 182 -5.32 -9.39 -3.30
CA THR A 182 -6.68 -9.87 -3.63
C THR A 182 -7.54 -8.77 -4.25
N GLY A 183 -7.48 -7.55 -3.72
CA GLY A 183 -8.19 -6.39 -4.26
C GLY A 183 -7.75 -6.05 -5.70
N LEU A 184 -6.44 -6.02 -5.93
CA LEU A 184 -5.84 -5.82 -7.26
C LEU A 184 -6.26 -6.89 -8.27
N LEU A 185 -6.17 -8.16 -7.87
CA LEU A 185 -6.57 -9.28 -8.73
C LEU A 185 -8.08 -9.25 -9.03
N SER A 186 -8.90 -8.81 -8.07
CA SER A 186 -10.34 -8.63 -8.28
C SER A 186 -10.63 -7.51 -9.28
N ALA A 187 -9.95 -6.37 -9.16
CA ALA A 187 -10.08 -5.26 -10.13
C ALA A 187 -9.64 -5.69 -11.53
N LEU A 188 -8.48 -6.36 -11.64
CA LEU A 188 -7.98 -6.83 -12.93
C LEU A 188 -8.90 -7.89 -13.55
N ARG A 189 -9.46 -8.80 -12.74
CA ARG A 189 -10.47 -9.78 -13.18
C ARG A 189 -11.69 -9.06 -13.75
N LYS A 190 -12.21 -8.04 -13.06
CA LYS A 190 -13.35 -7.26 -13.55
C LYS A 190 -13.04 -6.61 -14.90
N VAL A 191 -11.89 -5.95 -15.06
CA VAL A 191 -11.48 -5.37 -16.36
C VAL A 191 -11.43 -6.44 -17.46
N CYS A 192 -10.93 -7.64 -17.15
CA CYS A 192 -10.85 -8.74 -18.10
C CYS A 192 -12.22 -9.34 -18.45
N GLN A 193 -13.20 -9.27 -17.55
CA GLN A 193 -14.58 -9.67 -17.78
C GLN A 193 -15.38 -8.59 -18.53
N SER A 194 -15.00 -7.32 -18.41
CA SER A 194 -15.54 -6.18 -19.18
C SER A 194 -15.04 -6.17 -20.63
N SER A 195 -15.10 -7.33 -21.30
CA SER A 195 -14.77 -7.49 -22.72
C SER A 195 -15.89 -7.05 -23.65
N GLU A 196 -17.09 -6.80 -23.12
CA GLU A 196 -18.22 -6.32 -23.91
C GLU A 196 -17.91 -4.90 -24.42
N ALA A 197 -17.87 -4.75 -25.74
CA ALA A 197 -17.65 -3.46 -26.36
C ALA A 197 -18.89 -2.60 -26.17
N ILE A 198 -18.71 -1.31 -25.86
CA ILE A 198 -19.80 -0.33 -25.90
C ILE A 198 -20.23 -0.21 -27.37
N ALA A 199 -21.26 -0.96 -27.76
CA ALA A 199 -21.85 -0.87 -29.08
C ALA A 199 -22.78 0.34 -29.10
N PRO A 200 -22.49 1.40 -29.87
CA PRO A 200 -23.44 2.49 -30.02
C PRO A 200 -24.73 1.94 -30.64
N PRO A 201 -25.92 2.43 -30.23
CA PRO A 201 -27.16 2.00 -30.85
C PRO A 201 -27.07 2.25 -32.35
N VAL A 202 -27.17 1.17 -33.13
CA VAL A 202 -27.20 1.25 -34.59
C VAL A 202 -28.39 2.13 -34.93
N ALA A 203 -28.12 3.34 -35.44
CA ALA A 203 -29.18 4.21 -35.91
C ALA A 203 -30.05 3.39 -36.87
N GLU A 204 -31.31 3.16 -36.51
CA GLU A 204 -32.32 2.53 -37.37
C GLU A 204 -32.66 3.48 -38.52
N SER A 205 -31.68 3.73 -39.37
CA SER A 205 -31.88 4.33 -40.68
C SER A 205 -32.51 3.27 -41.57
N SER A 206 -33.82 3.16 -41.44
CA SER A 206 -34.70 2.54 -42.43
C SER A 206 -34.28 2.93 -43.85
N ARG A 207 -34.06 1.89 -44.66
CA ARG A 207 -34.07 1.83 -46.14
C ARG A 207 -32.74 2.03 -46.87
N ARG A 208 -32.39 0.94 -47.57
CA ARG A 208 -31.53 0.75 -48.75
C ARG A 208 -30.03 0.58 -48.51
N SER A 209 -29.63 -0.68 -48.73
CA SER A 209 -28.54 -1.07 -49.63
C SER A 209 -27.17 -0.48 -49.32
N THR A 210 -26.37 -1.24 -48.61
CA THR A 210 -25.22 -1.98 -49.16
C THR A 210 -24.47 -2.58 -47.98
N ARG A 211 -23.87 -3.73 -48.22
CA ARG A 211 -23.00 -4.52 -47.34
C ARG A 211 -21.99 -3.59 -46.62
N ARG A 212 -22.40 -3.01 -45.48
CA ARG A 212 -21.60 -2.06 -44.71
C ARG A 212 -20.85 -2.88 -43.68
N THR A 213 -19.58 -3.13 -43.97
CA THR A 213 -18.58 -3.57 -43.01
C THR A 213 -18.72 -2.70 -41.76
N ALA A 214 -18.90 -3.33 -40.60
CA ALA A 214 -18.73 -2.66 -39.32
C ALA A 214 -17.39 -1.90 -39.37
N PRO A 215 -17.33 -0.64 -38.92
CA PRO A 215 -16.05 0.06 -38.86
C PRO A 215 -15.10 -0.79 -38.00
N ALA A 216 -13.97 -1.18 -38.59
CA ALA A 216 -12.97 -2.11 -38.04
C ALA A 216 -12.34 -1.66 -36.71
N ASN A 217 -12.79 -0.54 -36.13
CA ASN A 217 -12.31 0.05 -34.90
C ASN A 217 -13.32 -0.02 -33.74
N SER A 218 -14.47 -0.68 -33.92
CA SER A 218 -15.47 -0.86 -32.84
C SER A 218 -15.03 -1.86 -31.76
N ASP A 219 -14.09 -2.75 -32.07
CA ASP A 219 -13.48 -3.70 -31.13
C ASP A 219 -12.56 -3.04 -30.07
N ASN A 220 -12.39 -1.71 -30.13
CA ASN A 220 -11.41 -0.97 -29.34
C ASN A 220 -12.01 -0.12 -28.20
N LEU A 221 -13.32 -0.20 -27.94
CA LEU A 221 -14.01 0.64 -26.94
C LEU A 221 -14.37 -0.09 -25.64
N SER A 222 -13.88 -1.32 -25.43
CA SER A 222 -14.04 -2.02 -24.14
C SER A 222 -12.96 -1.60 -23.14
N LEU A 223 -13.25 -1.69 -21.83
CA LEU A 223 -12.25 -1.44 -20.78
C LEU A 223 -11.01 -2.32 -20.99
N PHE A 224 -11.20 -3.61 -21.31
CA PHE A 224 -10.11 -4.52 -21.61
C PHE A 224 -9.27 -4.05 -22.81
N GLY A 225 -9.93 -3.59 -23.88
CA GLY A 225 -9.28 -3.09 -25.08
C GLY A 225 -8.37 -1.90 -24.78
N ILE A 226 -8.84 -0.96 -23.96
CA ILE A 226 -8.11 0.28 -23.69
C ILE A 226 -7.06 0.08 -22.59
N LEU A 227 -7.44 -0.51 -21.44
CA LEU A 227 -6.56 -0.64 -20.27
C LEU A 227 -5.53 -1.76 -20.39
N ILE A 228 -5.76 -2.78 -21.21
CA ILE A 228 -4.84 -3.93 -21.33
C ILE A 228 -4.28 -4.04 -22.75
N ARG A 229 -5.11 -4.03 -23.79
CA ARG A 229 -4.61 -4.23 -25.17
C ARG A 229 -3.86 -3.00 -25.72
N GLN A 230 -4.29 -1.79 -25.37
CA GLN A 230 -3.67 -0.53 -25.77
C GLN A 230 -2.72 0.03 -24.70
N ALA A 231 -2.52 -0.68 -23.59
CA ALA A 231 -1.59 -0.27 -22.55
C ALA A 231 -0.18 -0.10 -23.13
N ASP A 232 0.50 0.96 -22.68
CA ASP A 232 1.91 1.13 -22.98
C ASP A 232 2.72 0.00 -22.33
N LYS A 233 3.80 -0.44 -22.98
CA LYS A 233 4.73 -1.42 -22.43
C LYS A 233 5.39 -0.90 -21.15
N ASP A 234 5.56 0.42 -21.08
CA ASP A 234 6.23 1.11 -19.99
C ASP A 234 5.31 1.33 -18.77
N SER A 235 3.98 1.28 -18.97
CA SER A 235 3.00 1.43 -17.89
C SER A 235 1.85 0.43 -18.06
N PRO A 236 2.10 -0.87 -17.82
CA PRO A 236 1.05 -1.87 -17.87
C PRO A 236 0.10 -1.72 -16.69
N PHE A 237 -1.20 -1.63 -16.97
CA PHE A 237 -2.24 -1.52 -15.95
C PHE A 237 -2.10 -2.61 -14.88
N LEU A 238 -1.95 -2.19 -13.62
CA LEU A 238 -1.79 -3.01 -12.40
C LEU A 238 -0.62 -4.01 -12.35
N LEU A 239 0.05 -4.36 -13.44
CA LEU A 239 1.16 -5.34 -13.40
C LEU A 239 2.33 -4.84 -12.55
N GLU A 240 2.68 -3.55 -12.66
CA GLU A 240 3.78 -2.97 -11.89
C GLU A 240 3.55 -3.10 -10.38
N ALA A 241 2.32 -2.86 -9.91
CA ALA A 241 1.93 -3.07 -8.51
C ALA A 241 2.01 -4.54 -8.11
N LEU A 242 1.49 -5.45 -8.96
CA LEU A 242 1.45 -6.88 -8.69
C LEU A 242 2.85 -7.51 -8.59
N GLU A 243 3.82 -7.03 -9.35
CA GLU A 243 5.19 -7.55 -9.35
C GLU A 243 5.97 -7.26 -8.06
N GLN A 244 5.54 -6.27 -7.29
CA GLN A 244 6.18 -5.90 -6.02
C GLN A 244 5.91 -6.92 -4.90
N PHE A 245 4.81 -7.67 -4.98
CA PHE A 245 4.43 -8.59 -3.92
C PHE A 245 5.43 -9.75 -3.79
N SER A 246 5.60 -10.22 -2.55
CA SER A 246 6.51 -11.31 -2.23
C SER A 246 5.99 -12.66 -2.76
N GLY A 247 6.90 -13.59 -3.06
CA GLY A 247 6.55 -14.97 -3.48
C GLY A 247 5.55 -15.67 -2.55
N PRO A 248 5.72 -15.61 -1.21
CA PRO A 248 4.78 -16.20 -0.25
C PRO A 248 3.35 -15.63 -0.35
N SER A 249 3.22 -14.32 -0.50
CA SER A 249 1.91 -13.66 -0.60
C SER A 249 1.22 -14.02 -1.92
N ILE A 250 1.99 -14.06 -3.02
CA ILE A 250 1.50 -14.49 -4.33
C ILE A 250 1.07 -15.97 -4.29
N LYS A 251 1.79 -16.82 -3.55
CA LYS A 251 1.48 -18.23 -3.38
C LYS A 251 0.09 -18.46 -2.78
N GLN A 252 -0.33 -17.63 -1.83
CA GLN A 252 -1.69 -17.67 -1.25
C GLN A 252 -2.78 -17.35 -2.28
N CYS A 253 -2.43 -16.66 -3.36
CA CYS A 253 -3.34 -16.22 -4.42
C CYS A 253 -3.18 -16.99 -5.74
N LEU A 254 -2.52 -18.16 -5.74
CA LEU A 254 -2.25 -18.95 -6.95
C LEU A 254 -3.50 -19.36 -7.72
N GLU A 255 -4.56 -19.78 -7.04
CA GLU A 255 -5.82 -20.16 -7.70
C GLU A 255 -6.45 -18.94 -8.42
N PRO A 256 -6.66 -17.79 -7.75
CA PRO A 256 -7.07 -16.55 -8.42
C PRO A 256 -6.21 -16.15 -9.63
N LEU A 257 -4.88 -16.27 -9.50
CA LEU A 257 -3.91 -15.96 -10.55
C LEU A 257 -4.03 -16.91 -11.74
N ASN A 258 -4.19 -18.21 -11.51
CA ASN A 258 -4.37 -19.20 -12.57
C ASN A 258 -5.66 -18.96 -13.36
N ALA A 259 -6.75 -18.68 -12.67
CA ALA A 259 -8.01 -18.32 -13.31
C ALA A 259 -7.87 -17.05 -14.17
N LEU A 260 -7.13 -16.05 -13.67
CA LEU A 260 -6.88 -14.83 -14.42
C LEU A 260 -5.96 -15.04 -15.63
N ALA A 261 -4.92 -15.88 -15.52
CA ALA A 261 -4.04 -16.21 -16.63
C ALA A 261 -4.81 -16.88 -17.78
N ALA A 262 -5.72 -17.80 -17.46
CA ALA A 262 -6.61 -18.41 -18.44
C ALA A 262 -7.52 -17.37 -19.12
N LEU A 263 -8.07 -16.44 -18.32
CA LEU A 263 -8.91 -15.35 -18.81
C LEU A 263 -8.14 -14.42 -19.77
N LEU A 264 -6.94 -13.97 -19.38
CA LEU A 264 -6.06 -13.11 -20.20
C LEU A 264 -5.70 -13.77 -21.54
N LYS A 265 -5.41 -15.07 -21.53
CA LYS A 265 -5.16 -15.85 -22.75
C LYS A 265 -6.40 -15.93 -23.63
N SER A 266 -7.56 -16.22 -23.05
CA SER A 266 -8.83 -16.32 -23.79
C SER A 266 -9.26 -14.99 -24.42
N SER A 267 -9.01 -13.88 -23.72
CA SER A 267 -9.32 -12.52 -24.18
C SER A 267 -8.26 -11.93 -25.12
N LYS A 268 -7.21 -12.68 -25.47
CA LYS A 268 -6.11 -12.25 -26.35
C LYS A 268 -5.39 -11.00 -25.84
N ALA A 269 -4.99 -11.00 -24.57
CA ALA A 269 -4.11 -9.97 -24.03
C ALA A 269 -2.78 -9.92 -24.81
N PRO A 270 -2.08 -8.77 -24.86
CA PRO A 270 -0.79 -8.66 -25.51
C PRO A 270 0.23 -9.68 -24.95
N GLU A 271 1.08 -10.23 -25.81
CA GLU A 271 2.06 -11.26 -25.42
C GLU A 271 2.99 -10.79 -24.30
N PHE A 272 3.40 -9.51 -24.32
CA PHE A 272 4.25 -8.94 -23.27
C PHE A 272 3.55 -8.94 -21.89
N TYR A 273 2.24 -8.67 -21.88
CA TYR A 273 1.44 -8.65 -20.66
C TYR A 273 1.29 -10.05 -20.09
N ILE A 274 1.03 -11.04 -20.97
CA ILE A 274 0.94 -12.45 -20.59
C ILE A 274 2.28 -12.94 -20.06
N ALA A 275 3.40 -12.62 -20.72
CA ALA A 275 4.73 -13.05 -20.29
C ALA A 275 5.10 -12.53 -18.89
N ARG A 276 4.85 -11.23 -18.62
CA ARG A 276 5.06 -10.64 -17.29
C ARG A 276 4.14 -11.27 -16.23
N PHE A 277 2.89 -11.51 -16.57
CA PHE A 277 1.95 -12.15 -15.65
C PHE A 277 2.29 -13.62 -15.35
N GLU A 278 2.85 -14.37 -16.30
CA GLU A 278 3.35 -15.73 -16.05
C GLU A 278 4.62 -15.70 -15.18
N ALA A 279 5.54 -14.75 -15.41
CA ALA A 279 6.71 -14.58 -14.54
C ALA A 279 6.32 -14.31 -13.07
N LEU A 280 5.22 -13.59 -12.83
CA LEU A 280 4.65 -13.39 -11.50
C LEU A 280 4.23 -14.72 -10.83
N LYS A 281 3.68 -15.65 -11.61
CA LYS A 281 3.28 -16.98 -11.11
C LYS A 281 4.48 -17.88 -10.86
N ASP A 282 5.52 -17.77 -11.69
CA ASP A 282 6.76 -18.52 -11.50
C ASP A 282 7.46 -18.09 -10.20
N LYS A 283 7.43 -16.78 -9.87
CA LYS A 283 7.91 -16.23 -8.59
C LYS A 283 7.23 -16.87 -7.37
N ALA A 284 5.97 -17.30 -7.48
CA ALA A 284 5.26 -17.99 -6.41
C ALA A 284 5.60 -19.49 -6.30
N SER A 285 6.21 -20.06 -7.34
CA SER A 285 6.60 -21.46 -7.43
C SER A 285 8.04 -21.70 -6.99
N ASP A 286 8.93 -20.73 -7.21
CA ASP A 286 10.38 -20.86 -6.95
C ASP A 286 10.81 -20.72 -5.48
N ASP A 287 9.90 -20.44 -4.54
CA ASP A 287 10.22 -20.25 -3.11
C ASP A 287 10.50 -21.57 -2.35
N VAL A 288 10.92 -22.61 -3.08
CA VAL A 288 11.40 -23.90 -2.56
C VAL A 288 12.83 -24.13 -3.02
N GLN A 289 13.74 -23.20 -2.72
CA GLN A 289 15.15 -23.54 -2.59
C GLN A 289 15.51 -23.64 -1.10
N PRO A 290 15.75 -24.86 -0.55
CA PRO A 290 16.37 -24.97 0.75
C PRO A 290 17.78 -24.39 0.65
N THR A 291 18.09 -23.42 1.52
CA THR A 291 19.45 -22.93 1.75
C THR A 291 20.30 -24.06 2.36
N ALA A 292 20.70 -25.03 1.54
CA ALA A 292 21.75 -25.98 1.85
C ALA A 292 23.09 -25.34 1.45
N SER A 293 23.60 -24.48 2.34
CA SER A 293 24.94 -23.89 2.22
C SER A 293 25.63 -23.92 3.58
N GLY A 294 25.74 -25.13 4.14
CA GLY A 294 26.64 -25.45 5.25
C GLY A 294 27.90 -26.12 4.71
N THR A 295 28.82 -25.28 4.28
CA THR A 295 30.23 -25.49 3.93
C THR A 295 30.91 -26.75 4.49
N GLY A 296 31.32 -27.62 3.57
CA GLY A 296 32.41 -28.56 3.81
C GLY A 296 33.75 -27.84 3.85
N GLY A 297 34.41 -27.83 5.01
CA GLY A 297 35.80 -27.44 5.18
C GLY A 297 36.67 -28.66 5.51
N ARG A 298 37.30 -29.25 4.48
CA ARG A 298 38.40 -30.21 4.65
C ARG A 298 39.66 -29.45 5.09
N GLY A 299 40.14 -29.72 6.30
CA GLY A 299 41.48 -29.35 6.76
C GLY A 299 42.14 -30.54 7.46
N ARG A 300 43.09 -31.19 6.76
CA ARG A 300 44.01 -32.19 7.32
C ARG A 300 44.99 -31.51 8.28
N GLY A 301 45.28 -32.11 9.44
CA GLY A 301 46.46 -31.72 10.22
C GLY A 301 46.57 -32.28 11.63
N ARG A 302 47.23 -33.45 11.75
CA ARG A 302 48.06 -33.94 12.87
C ARG A 302 47.41 -34.26 14.22
N GLU A 303 47.30 -35.56 14.46
CA GLU A 303 47.47 -36.23 15.77
C GLU A 303 48.76 -35.78 16.46
N ALA A 304 48.63 -35.34 17.71
CA ALA A 304 49.63 -35.50 18.76
C ALA A 304 48.89 -35.63 20.10
N ASP A 305 49.35 -36.61 20.87
CA ASP A 305 48.82 -37.18 22.11
C ASP A 305 48.60 -36.22 23.30
N PRO A 306 47.88 -36.70 24.36
CA PRO A 306 47.31 -35.87 25.41
C PRO A 306 48.30 -35.61 26.57
N LYS A 307 48.09 -34.49 27.28
CA LYS A 307 48.59 -34.30 28.65
C LYS A 307 47.48 -33.93 29.63
N PRO A 308 47.51 -34.50 30.85
CA PRO A 308 46.44 -34.38 31.84
C PRO A 308 46.67 -33.21 32.80
N GLY A 309 45.57 -32.67 33.30
CA GLY A 309 45.50 -32.01 34.61
C GLY A 309 45.70 -30.50 34.60
N GLN A 310 44.63 -29.76 34.91
CA GLN A 310 44.60 -28.91 36.10
C GLN A 310 43.21 -28.28 36.32
N LYS A 311 42.60 -28.74 37.43
CA LYS A 311 41.77 -28.02 38.42
C LYS A 311 40.91 -26.84 37.93
N ARG A 312 39.59 -27.09 37.86
CA ARG A 312 38.55 -26.09 38.19
C ARG A 312 38.27 -26.11 39.70
N PRO A 313 38.28 -24.96 40.37
CA PRO A 313 37.39 -24.64 41.47
C PRO A 313 36.49 -23.47 41.01
N GLY A 314 35.17 -23.58 41.04
CA GLY A 314 34.41 -23.43 42.27
C GLY A 314 32.94 -23.24 41.89
N GLN A 315 32.13 -24.19 42.33
CA GLN A 315 30.70 -24.04 42.52
C GLN A 315 30.46 -23.37 43.88
N ALA A 316 29.50 -22.44 43.93
CA ALA A 316 28.63 -22.09 45.06
C ALA A 316 27.89 -20.81 44.65
N ALA A 317 26.63 -20.55 44.93
CA ALA A 317 25.51 -21.27 45.52
C ALA A 317 24.28 -20.41 45.10
N GLU A 318 23.19 -21.00 44.66
CA GLU A 318 21.99 -21.16 45.51
C GLU A 318 21.45 -19.83 46.05
N THR A 319 20.32 -19.36 45.53
CA THR A 319 19.14 -18.96 46.32
C THR A 319 18.02 -18.41 45.42
N ALA A 320 16.94 -19.18 45.33
CA ALA A 320 15.56 -18.70 45.21
C ALA A 320 14.80 -19.33 46.41
N PRO A 321 13.52 -19.02 46.71
CA PRO A 321 12.64 -17.94 46.26
C PRO A 321 11.98 -17.18 47.46
N LYS A 322 11.28 -16.06 47.22
CA LYS A 322 10.23 -15.59 48.17
C LYS A 322 8.94 -15.18 47.45
N ARG A 323 7.94 -16.03 47.67
CA ARG A 323 6.50 -15.80 47.51
C ARG A 323 6.06 -14.55 48.26
N GLY A 324 5.38 -13.63 47.57
CA GLY A 324 4.58 -12.56 48.15
C GLY A 324 3.11 -12.78 47.83
N LYS A 325 2.29 -13.00 48.86
CA LYS A 325 0.84 -13.24 48.85
C LYS A 325 0.19 -12.05 49.54
N ARG A 326 -0.76 -11.35 48.90
CA ARG A 326 -1.78 -10.43 49.50
C ARG A 326 -2.87 -10.28 48.45
N VAL A 327 -4.08 -10.85 48.59
CA VAL A 327 -5.19 -10.56 49.52
C VAL A 327 -5.69 -9.12 49.42
N GLY A 328 -6.74 -8.94 48.61
CA GLY A 328 -8.06 -8.48 49.05
C GLY A 328 -8.26 -6.99 49.35
N GLY A 329 -9.26 -6.39 48.68
CA GLY A 329 -9.85 -5.12 49.11
C GLY A 329 -10.89 -4.58 48.12
N ARG A 330 -12.14 -5.00 48.34
CA ARG A 330 -13.46 -4.42 47.95
C ARG A 330 -13.61 -3.65 46.64
#